data_AF-F6SKQ1-F1
#
_entry.id   AF-F6SKQ1-F1
#
_cell.length_a   1.000
_cell.length_b   1.000
_cell.length_c   1.000
_cell.angle_alpha   90.00
_cell.angle_beta   90.00
_cell.angle_gamma   90.00
#
_symmetry.space_group_name_H-M   'P 1'
#
loop_
_entity.id
_entity.type
_entity.pdbx_description
1 polymer ?
#
loop_
_entity_poly.entity_id
_entity_poly.type
_entity_poly.pdbx_seq_one_letter_code
_entity_poly.pdbx_strand_id
1 'polypeptide(L)'
;MVVEGLWLDLSEFQPEVVAPLKFDLGDYTLYSPPPPAGGAILSYILNVLKEFNFTKESVAQTKRKVDTYHLIAEVMKFANGQKWKLYDRRNASNPKVLQDLLSYSSAQQTKKSIDNWGNHTLDKYSSIPHRSESPGTSHVSVISADGMRAPFFPMPLAFSPLRFGSRVYSPSTGIILNNEIWDFCQCPLFQSQLPSSSQEVSLDKTGAPYCPCVAGERPPSSMMPSILISRDKKSKLVIGGSGGEMIVSSTALAIMNKLWFGYDLKNAIREPIFHVNGKAEIKVEKNFSKEIEDGLRERGHQVERNGLFLNVVQAIYQEGECLYAESDKRKLGEASGY
;
A
#
# COMPACT_ATOMS: atom_id res chain seq x y z
N MET A 1 1.19 38.28 -3.38
CA MET A 1 1.70 37.31 -2.39
C MET A 1 1.13 35.89 -2.53
N VAL A 2 -0.08 35.52 -2.05
CA VAL A 2 -0.54 34.10 -2.09
C VAL A 2 -0.71 33.57 -3.53
N VAL A 3 -1.21 34.41 -4.45
CA VAL A 3 -1.41 34.01 -5.86
C VAL A 3 -0.09 33.91 -6.62
N GLU A 4 0.89 34.78 -6.34
CA GLU A 4 2.21 34.76 -7.00
C GLU A 4 3.05 33.55 -6.58
N GLY A 5 3.01 33.16 -5.30
CA GLY A 5 3.70 31.96 -4.82
C GLY A 5 3.19 30.68 -5.48
N LEU A 6 1.87 30.53 -5.61
CA LEU A 6 1.26 29.38 -6.29
C LEU A 6 1.66 29.29 -7.77
N TRP A 7 1.74 30.43 -8.46
CA TRP A 7 2.18 30.45 -9.86
C TRP A 7 3.63 29.99 -10.02
N LEU A 8 4.52 30.42 -9.11
CA LEU A 8 5.91 29.96 -9.10
C LEU A 8 5.98 28.45 -8.90
N ASP A 9 5.33 27.93 -7.85
CA ASP A 9 5.30 26.49 -7.56
C ASP A 9 4.77 25.66 -8.74
N LEU A 10 3.70 26.11 -9.40
CA LEU A 10 3.13 25.42 -10.56
C LEU A 10 4.03 25.52 -11.81
N SER A 11 4.70 26.64 -12.00
CA SER A 11 5.59 26.85 -13.16
C SER A 11 6.88 26.07 -13.07
N GLU A 12 7.36 25.80 -11.85
CA GLU A 12 8.59 25.04 -11.59
C GLU A 12 8.35 23.53 -11.50
N PHE A 13 7.10 23.09 -11.28
CA PHE A 13 6.78 21.67 -11.14
C PHE A 13 7.05 20.88 -12.43
N GLN A 14 7.81 19.79 -12.30
CA GLN A 14 8.06 18.83 -13.37
C GLN A 14 7.85 17.40 -12.86
N PRO A 15 7.20 16.51 -13.64
CA PRO A 15 7.11 15.11 -13.30
C PRO A 15 8.50 14.46 -13.34
N GLU A 16 8.80 13.65 -12.33
CA GLU A 16 10.10 12.99 -12.20
C GLU A 16 10.02 11.54 -12.70
N VAL A 17 10.94 11.16 -13.58
CA VAL A 17 11.11 9.76 -14.01
C VAL A 17 12.16 9.10 -13.13
N VAL A 18 11.73 8.19 -12.26
CA VAL A 18 12.60 7.47 -11.32
C VAL A 18 12.65 5.98 -11.62
N ALA A 19 13.78 5.35 -11.31
CA ALA A 19 13.89 3.90 -11.35
C ALA A 19 12.91 3.27 -10.34
N PRO A 20 12.19 2.20 -10.72
CA PRO A 20 11.28 1.53 -9.81
C PRO A 20 12.03 0.83 -8.68
N LEU A 21 11.38 0.70 -7.54
CA LEU A 21 11.77 -0.25 -6.51
C LEU A 21 11.61 -1.66 -7.07
N LYS A 22 12.73 -2.38 -7.15
CA LYS A 22 12.78 -3.79 -7.57
C LYS A 22 12.90 -4.68 -6.34
N PHE A 23 12.03 -5.67 -6.21
CA PHE A 23 12.04 -6.63 -5.12
C PHE A 23 11.88 -8.07 -5.65
N ASP A 24 12.68 -9.00 -5.11
CA ASP A 24 12.66 -10.41 -5.49
C ASP A 24 11.67 -11.21 -4.62
N LEU A 25 10.62 -11.72 -5.26
CA LEU A 25 9.53 -12.47 -4.66
C LEU A 25 9.55 -13.94 -5.11
N GLY A 26 10.73 -14.54 -5.15
CA GLY A 26 10.90 -15.92 -5.59
C GLY A 26 10.68 -16.00 -7.10
N ASP A 27 9.62 -16.66 -7.56
CA ASP A 27 9.36 -16.86 -9.00
C ASP A 27 9.00 -15.57 -9.74
N TYR A 28 8.73 -14.48 -9.02
CA TYR A 28 8.39 -13.17 -9.58
C TYR A 28 9.35 -12.08 -9.10
N THR A 29 9.62 -11.11 -9.98
CA THR A 29 10.19 -9.82 -9.60
C THR A 29 9.09 -8.78 -9.52
N LEU A 30 8.93 -8.16 -8.36
CA LEU A 30 8.02 -7.03 -8.12
C LEU A 30 8.71 -5.71 -8.47
N TYR A 31 8.02 -4.89 -9.25
CA TYR A 31 8.36 -3.51 -9.57
C TYR A 31 7.27 -2.60 -9.02
N SER A 32 7.65 -1.60 -8.24
CA SER A 32 6.72 -0.63 -7.64
C SER A 32 7.40 0.74 -7.51
N PRO A 33 6.67 1.86 -7.41
CA PRO A 33 7.28 3.15 -7.16
C PRO A 33 8.12 3.17 -5.88
N PRO A 34 9.29 3.83 -5.88
CA PRO A 34 10.07 4.04 -4.66
C PRO A 34 9.36 5.01 -3.70
N PRO A 35 9.82 5.10 -2.43
CA PRO A 35 9.37 6.15 -1.50
C PRO A 35 9.41 7.55 -2.15
N PRO A 36 8.44 8.42 -1.84
CA PRO A 36 7.48 8.34 -0.72
C PRO A 36 6.21 7.50 -1.00
N ALA A 37 6.10 6.85 -2.14
CA ALA A 37 4.99 5.94 -2.46
C ALA A 37 5.06 4.60 -1.69
N GLY A 38 3.93 3.90 -1.62
CA GLY A 38 3.72 2.73 -0.75
C GLY A 38 4.40 1.43 -1.18
N GLY A 39 5.13 1.43 -2.31
CA GLY A 39 5.73 0.22 -2.89
C GLY A 39 6.72 -0.49 -1.96
N ALA A 40 7.41 0.26 -1.10
CA ALA A 40 8.30 -0.30 -0.09
C ALA A 40 7.55 -1.08 1.00
N ILE A 41 6.36 -0.62 1.41
CA ILE A 41 5.54 -1.30 2.41
C ILE A 41 4.91 -2.58 1.83
N LEU A 42 4.44 -2.52 0.57
CA LEU A 42 3.99 -3.72 -0.13
C LEU A 42 5.11 -4.76 -0.21
N SER A 43 6.30 -4.32 -0.62
CA SER A 43 7.48 -5.19 -0.72
C SER A 43 7.86 -5.78 0.63
N TYR A 44 7.81 -4.99 1.72
CA TYR A 44 8.06 -5.46 3.08
C TYR A 44 7.06 -6.55 3.52
N ILE A 45 5.75 -6.32 3.32
CA ILE A 45 4.70 -7.29 3.66
C ILE A 45 4.97 -8.63 2.95
N LEU A 46 5.22 -8.58 1.64
CA LEU A 46 5.46 -9.77 0.84
C LEU A 46 6.81 -10.43 1.19
N ASN A 47 7.83 -9.65 1.57
CA ASN A 47 9.13 -10.15 2.03
C ASN A 47 9.04 -10.93 3.34
N VAL A 48 8.21 -10.50 4.28
CA VAL A 48 8.00 -11.23 5.53
C VAL A 48 7.11 -12.45 5.27
N LEU A 49 6.03 -12.29 4.50
CA LEU A 49 5.04 -13.36 4.32
C LEU A 49 5.56 -14.52 3.45
N LYS A 50 6.49 -14.27 2.51
CA LYS A 50 7.10 -15.35 1.71
C LYS A 50 7.84 -16.37 2.59
N GLU A 51 8.36 -15.94 3.75
CA GLU A 51 9.10 -16.82 4.68
C GLU A 51 8.20 -17.87 5.35
N PHE A 52 6.87 -17.75 5.26
CA PHE A 52 5.93 -18.76 5.76
C PHE A 52 5.58 -19.82 4.71
N ASN A 53 6.06 -19.70 3.46
CA ASN A 53 5.83 -20.66 2.37
C ASN A 53 4.36 -21.05 2.21
N PHE A 54 3.49 -20.05 2.13
CA PHE A 54 2.06 -20.28 1.94
C PHE A 54 1.75 -21.00 0.62
N THR A 55 0.74 -21.87 0.67
CA THR A 55 0.24 -22.61 -0.48
C THR A 55 -1.29 -22.60 -0.48
N LYS A 56 -1.93 -23.20 -1.51
CA LYS A 56 -3.38 -23.41 -1.54
C LYS A 56 -3.91 -24.14 -0.29
N GLU A 57 -3.11 -25.03 0.31
CA GLU A 57 -3.46 -25.77 1.53
C GLU A 57 -3.55 -24.86 2.78
N SER A 58 -2.92 -23.69 2.76
CA SER A 58 -2.96 -22.70 3.86
C SER A 58 -4.36 -22.10 4.03
N VAL A 59 -5.17 -22.05 2.96
CA VAL A 59 -6.54 -21.49 3.00
C VAL A 59 -7.63 -22.55 2.75
N ALA A 60 -7.26 -23.80 2.53
CA ALA A 60 -8.20 -24.88 2.19
C ALA A 60 -9.12 -25.30 3.36
N GLN A 61 -8.66 -25.15 4.61
CA GLN A 61 -9.42 -25.51 5.82
C GLN A 61 -9.59 -24.30 6.71
N THR A 62 -10.74 -24.15 7.36
CA THR A 62 -11.06 -23.01 8.23
C THR A 62 -9.98 -22.76 9.28
N LYS A 63 -9.53 -23.79 9.99
CA LYS A 63 -8.48 -23.67 11.02
C LYS A 63 -7.17 -23.12 10.45
N ARG A 64 -6.71 -23.67 9.33
CA ARG A 64 -5.48 -23.18 8.65
C ARG A 64 -5.66 -21.77 8.10
N LYS A 65 -6.86 -21.44 7.61
CA LYS A 65 -7.19 -20.09 7.14
C LYS A 65 -7.15 -19.09 8.31
N VAL A 66 -7.63 -19.44 9.50
CA VAL A 66 -7.45 -18.62 10.72
C VAL A 66 -5.97 -18.42 11.03
N ASP A 67 -5.15 -19.48 10.97
CA ASP A 67 -3.70 -19.38 11.19
C ASP A 67 -3.03 -18.45 10.17
N THR A 68 -3.39 -18.60 8.90
CA THR A 68 -2.86 -17.79 7.82
C THR A 68 -3.25 -16.32 7.97
N TYR A 69 -4.52 -16.04 8.25
CA TYR A 69 -5.01 -14.67 8.41
C TYR A 69 -4.45 -13.99 9.66
N HIS A 70 -4.18 -14.74 10.73
CA HIS A 70 -3.47 -14.23 11.90
C HIS A 70 -2.06 -13.76 11.54
N LEU A 71 -1.29 -14.58 10.83
CA LEU A 71 0.06 -14.21 10.37
C LEU A 71 0.03 -12.98 9.45
N ILE A 72 -0.93 -12.95 8.52
CA ILE A 72 -1.14 -11.79 7.64
C ILE A 72 -1.46 -10.53 8.46
N ALA A 73 -2.34 -10.63 9.47
CA ALA A 73 -2.68 -9.52 10.34
C ALA A 73 -1.45 -8.97 11.07
N GLU A 74 -0.67 -9.83 11.72
CA GLU A 74 0.52 -9.43 12.47
C GLU A 74 1.56 -8.76 11.56
N VAL A 75 1.81 -9.32 10.37
CA VAL A 75 2.72 -8.68 9.41
C VAL A 75 2.19 -7.32 8.95
N MET A 76 0.89 -7.18 8.69
CA MET A 76 0.32 -5.88 8.32
C MET A 76 0.43 -4.84 9.46
N LYS A 77 0.32 -5.26 10.73
CA LYS A 77 0.57 -4.38 11.89
C LYS A 77 2.01 -3.89 11.92
N PHE A 78 2.98 -4.80 11.78
CA PHE A 78 4.40 -4.43 11.66
C PHE A 78 4.64 -3.49 10.48
N ALA A 79 4.02 -3.75 9.33
CA ALA A 79 4.14 -2.94 8.12
C ALA A 79 3.60 -1.52 8.30
N ASN A 80 2.45 -1.36 8.97
CA ASN A 80 1.95 -0.04 9.36
C ASN A 80 2.97 0.72 10.21
N GLY A 81 3.67 0.00 11.10
CA GLY A 81 4.74 0.55 11.90
C GLY A 81 6.01 0.96 11.15
N GLN A 82 6.17 0.56 9.88
CA GLN A 82 7.29 0.96 9.02
C GLN A 82 6.96 2.15 8.12
N LYS A 83 5.68 2.60 8.04
CA LYS A 83 5.24 3.66 7.12
C LYS A 83 5.95 5.00 7.32
N TRP A 84 6.41 5.32 8.53
CA TRP A 84 7.19 6.53 8.80
C TRP A 84 8.54 6.56 8.03
N LYS A 85 9.01 5.42 7.52
CA LYS A 85 10.21 5.33 6.67
C LYS A 85 9.97 5.73 5.21
N LEU A 86 8.73 6.09 4.83
CA LEU A 86 8.36 6.55 3.49
C LEU A 86 8.61 8.05 3.29
N TYR A 87 9.83 8.52 3.49
CA TYR A 87 10.19 9.92 3.26
C TYR A 87 10.50 10.20 1.78
N ASP A 88 10.42 11.48 1.39
CA ASP A 88 10.86 11.92 0.06
C ASP A 88 12.39 11.87 -0.04
N ARG A 89 12.89 11.11 -1.03
CA ARG A 89 14.32 10.94 -1.28
C ARG A 89 15.05 12.24 -1.60
N ARG A 90 14.32 13.28 -2.05
CA ARG A 90 14.92 14.60 -2.34
C ARG A 90 15.52 15.26 -1.10
N ASN A 91 15.01 14.96 0.09
CA ASN A 91 15.47 15.59 1.34
C ASN A 91 16.15 14.63 2.32
N ALA A 92 15.99 13.31 2.15
CA ALA A 92 16.67 12.32 2.97
C ALA A 92 17.39 11.28 2.08
N SER A 93 18.72 11.42 2.02
CA SER A 93 19.61 10.54 1.26
C SER A 93 20.12 9.37 2.11
N ASN A 94 19.25 8.44 2.52
CA ASN A 94 19.73 7.19 3.11
C ASN A 94 19.17 5.93 2.46
N PRO A 95 19.73 5.51 1.29
CA PRO A 95 19.35 4.26 0.65
C PRO A 95 19.49 3.03 1.57
N LYS A 96 20.28 3.10 2.65
CA LYS A 96 20.40 2.01 3.62
C LYS A 96 19.09 1.71 4.34
N VAL A 97 18.28 2.73 4.67
CA VAL A 97 17.00 2.51 5.39
C VAL A 97 16.07 1.59 4.61
N LEU A 98 15.98 1.79 3.29
CA LEU A 98 15.16 0.96 2.42
C LEU A 98 15.77 -0.42 2.19
N GLN A 99 17.10 -0.51 2.06
CA GLN A 99 17.81 -1.78 1.97
C GLN A 99 17.64 -2.62 3.24
N ASP A 100 17.75 -2.00 4.41
CA ASP A 100 17.55 -2.63 5.71
C ASP A 100 16.10 -3.09 5.88
N LEU A 101 15.12 -2.25 5.52
CA LEU A 101 13.70 -2.60 5.56
C LEU A 101 13.38 -3.83 4.69
N LEU A 102 13.97 -3.92 3.50
CA LEU A 102 13.71 -5.01 2.54
C LEU A 102 14.71 -6.16 2.66
N SER A 103 15.60 -6.12 3.66
CA SER A 103 16.60 -7.16 3.88
C SER A 103 15.97 -8.46 4.36
N TYR A 104 16.68 -9.57 4.13
CA TYR A 104 16.31 -10.87 4.68
C TYR A 104 16.35 -10.87 6.22
N SER A 105 17.32 -10.19 6.84
CA SER A 105 17.42 -10.10 8.29
C SER A 105 16.23 -9.38 8.92
N SER A 106 15.73 -8.30 8.30
CA SER A 106 14.52 -7.62 8.76
C SER A 106 13.30 -8.54 8.68
N ALA A 107 13.13 -9.28 7.57
CA ALA A 107 12.04 -10.24 7.44
C ALA A 107 12.08 -11.34 8.52
N GLN A 108 13.27 -11.91 8.78
CA GLN A 108 13.44 -12.92 9.83
C GLN A 108 13.19 -12.36 11.23
N GLN A 109 13.61 -11.12 11.50
CA GLN A 109 13.36 -10.47 12.78
C GLN A 109 11.85 -10.31 13.01
N THR A 110 11.13 -9.78 12.02
CA THR A 110 9.67 -9.64 12.10
C THR A 110 8.99 -11.00 12.28
N LYS A 111 9.36 -12.01 11.48
CA LYS A 111 8.84 -13.38 11.61
C LYS A 111 9.02 -13.94 13.03
N LYS A 112 10.18 -13.72 13.66
CA LYS A 112 10.47 -14.17 15.04
C LYS A 112 9.70 -13.40 16.10
N SER A 113 9.30 -12.15 15.81
CA SER A 113 8.53 -11.32 16.74
C SER A 113 7.02 -11.61 16.72
N ILE A 114 6.54 -12.40 15.75
CA ILE A 114 5.15 -12.84 15.67
C ILE A 114 4.96 -14.03 16.60
N ASP A 115 3.98 -13.92 17.50
CA ASP A 115 3.55 -14.99 18.40
C ASP A 115 2.08 -15.33 18.13
N ASN A 116 1.48 -16.22 18.92
CA ASN A 116 0.11 -16.71 18.67
C ASN A 116 -1.00 -15.70 18.99
N TRP A 117 -0.66 -14.54 19.55
CA TRP A 117 -1.60 -13.54 20.06
C TRP A 117 -1.54 -12.25 19.26
N GLY A 118 -2.70 -11.60 19.11
CA GLY A 118 -2.87 -10.37 18.36
C GLY A 118 -3.23 -9.15 19.20
N ASN A 119 -3.15 -9.24 20.53
CA ASN A 119 -3.58 -8.19 21.47
C ASN A 119 -2.43 -7.29 21.98
N HIS A 120 -1.26 -7.33 21.33
CA HIS A 120 -0.10 -6.53 21.71
C HIS A 120 -0.36 -5.03 21.61
N THR A 121 0.32 -4.24 22.45
CA THR A 121 0.31 -2.78 22.37
C THR A 121 0.99 -2.29 21.08
N LEU A 122 0.65 -1.07 20.65
CA LEU A 122 1.20 -0.48 19.42
C LEU A 122 2.72 -0.38 19.44
N ASP A 123 3.32 -0.23 20.62
CA ASP A 123 4.78 -0.13 20.83
C ASP A 123 5.54 -1.36 20.32
N LYS A 124 4.88 -2.53 20.28
CA LYS A 124 5.47 -3.75 19.69
C LYS A 124 5.73 -3.58 18.19
N TYR A 125 4.82 -2.90 17.48
CA TYR A 125 4.85 -2.80 16.02
C TYR A 125 5.57 -1.55 15.54
N SER A 126 5.52 -0.47 16.32
CA SER A 126 6.23 0.77 16.03
C SER A 126 6.42 1.62 17.27
N SER A 127 7.57 2.30 17.33
CA SER A 127 7.79 3.40 18.27
C SER A 127 7.03 4.67 17.89
N ILE A 128 6.45 4.74 16.69
CA ILE A 128 5.78 5.92 16.14
C ILE A 128 4.39 5.51 15.65
N PRO A 129 3.32 5.86 16.38
CA PRO A 129 1.97 5.46 15.99
C PRO A 129 1.56 6.18 14.70
N HIS A 130 1.32 5.42 13.63
CA HIS A 130 0.78 5.98 12.39
C HIS A 130 -0.74 6.05 12.48
N ARG A 131 -1.32 7.24 12.30
CA ARG A 131 -2.77 7.43 12.24
C ARG A 131 -3.14 7.90 10.84
N SER A 132 -3.83 7.06 10.08
CA SER A 132 -4.41 7.44 8.81
C SER A 132 -5.84 6.97 8.74
N GLU A 133 -6.74 7.84 8.33
CA GLU A 133 -8.05 7.48 7.79
C GLU A 133 -8.30 8.45 6.62
N SER A 134 -7.93 8.04 5.41
CA SER A 134 -8.10 8.89 4.22
C SER A 134 -8.74 8.11 3.08
N PRO A 135 -10.05 8.25 2.83
CA PRO A 135 -10.71 7.57 1.74
C PRO A 135 -10.68 8.40 0.46
N GLY A 136 -10.08 7.87 -0.61
CA GLY A 136 -10.23 8.46 -1.95
C GLY A 136 -9.03 8.21 -2.84
N THR A 137 -9.20 7.31 -3.81
CA THR A 137 -8.24 7.07 -4.89
C THR A 137 -9.00 6.40 -6.03
N SER A 138 -8.47 6.48 -7.24
CA SER A 138 -8.86 5.64 -8.38
C SER A 138 -7.61 4.97 -8.93
N HIS A 139 -7.75 3.73 -9.39
CA HIS A 139 -6.67 2.97 -10.02
C HIS A 139 -7.10 2.52 -11.41
N VAL A 140 -6.17 2.52 -12.36
CA VAL A 140 -6.39 2.01 -13.73
C VAL A 140 -5.17 1.19 -14.13
N SER A 141 -5.40 0.02 -14.71
CA SER A 141 -4.37 -0.86 -15.28
C SER A 141 -4.62 -1.02 -16.77
N VAL A 142 -3.60 -0.80 -17.60
CA VAL A 142 -3.68 -0.96 -19.07
C VAL A 142 -2.49 -1.77 -19.57
N ILE A 143 -2.76 -2.72 -20.47
CA ILE A 143 -1.76 -3.42 -21.26
C ILE A 143 -2.10 -3.24 -22.75
N SER A 144 -1.11 -2.89 -23.57
CA SER A 144 -1.26 -2.80 -25.03
C SER A 144 -0.65 -4.02 -25.72
N ALA A 145 -0.96 -4.23 -27.00
CA ALA A 145 -0.37 -5.29 -27.82
C ALA A 145 1.17 -5.26 -27.84
N ASP A 146 1.76 -4.06 -27.80
CA ASP A 146 3.21 -3.88 -27.70
C ASP A 146 3.74 -4.25 -26.31
N GLY A 147 2.98 -4.00 -25.25
CA GLY A 147 3.27 -4.44 -23.88
C GLY A 147 3.18 -5.96 -23.68
N MET A 148 2.52 -6.67 -24.60
CA MET A 148 2.53 -8.14 -24.64
C MET A 148 3.82 -8.69 -25.25
N ARG A 149 4.40 -8.03 -26.27
CA ARG A 149 5.50 -8.55 -27.11
C ARG A 149 6.88 -7.93 -26.83
N ALA A 150 6.94 -6.74 -26.25
CA ALA A 150 8.16 -6.00 -25.95
C ALA A 150 8.25 -5.72 -24.44
N PRO A 151 9.40 -5.28 -23.89
CA PRO A 151 9.47 -4.81 -22.51
C PRO A 151 8.82 -3.41 -22.39
N PHE A 152 7.68 -3.18 -23.04
CA PHE A 152 6.85 -2.01 -22.74
C PHE A 152 6.05 -2.36 -21.49
N PHE A 153 6.31 -1.60 -20.42
CA PHE A 153 5.75 -1.90 -19.12
C PHE A 153 4.27 -1.52 -19.13
N PRO A 154 3.37 -2.42 -18.69
CA PRO A 154 1.99 -2.06 -18.45
C PRO A 154 1.94 -0.88 -17.46
N MET A 155 0.95 -0.02 -17.60
CA MET A 155 0.92 1.24 -16.85
C MET A 155 -0.21 1.23 -15.82
N PRO A 156 0.08 0.81 -14.57
CA PRO A 156 -0.81 1.04 -13.45
C PRO A 156 -0.74 2.53 -13.07
N LEU A 157 -1.88 3.24 -13.13
CA LEU A 157 -2.01 4.65 -12.73
C LEU A 157 -2.90 4.76 -11.51
N ALA A 158 -2.47 5.53 -10.51
CA ALA A 158 -3.30 5.87 -9.35
C ALA A 158 -3.42 7.40 -9.24
N PHE A 159 -4.64 7.88 -8.99
CA PHE A 159 -4.90 9.29 -8.72
C PHE A 159 -5.71 9.42 -7.44
N SER A 160 -5.44 10.45 -6.64
CA SER A 160 -6.07 10.71 -5.35
C SER A 160 -7.09 11.86 -5.45
N PRO A 161 -8.33 11.64 -5.93
CA PRO A 161 -9.43 12.48 -5.56
C PRO A 161 -9.90 11.97 -4.21
N LEU A 162 -9.39 12.57 -3.13
CA LEU A 162 -10.18 12.65 -1.90
C LEU A 162 -11.58 13.16 -2.29
N ARG A 163 -12.65 12.78 -1.57
CA ARG A 163 -14.04 13.18 -1.89
C ARG A 163 -14.13 14.71 -2.09
N PHE A 164 -13.93 15.16 -3.33
CA PHE A 164 -13.67 16.55 -3.76
C PHE A 164 -12.42 17.25 -3.18
N GLY A 165 -11.38 16.52 -2.80
CA GLY A 165 -10.07 17.08 -2.41
C GLY A 165 -10.15 18.05 -1.23
N SER A 166 -9.48 19.20 -1.39
CA SER A 166 -9.59 20.35 -0.49
C SER A 166 -10.94 21.08 -0.55
N ARG A 167 -11.82 20.69 -1.48
CA ARG A 167 -13.07 21.37 -1.84
C ARG A 167 -12.88 22.80 -2.38
N VAL A 168 -11.64 23.16 -2.73
CA VAL A 168 -11.34 24.39 -3.46
C VAL A 168 -11.56 24.13 -4.94
N TYR A 169 -12.61 24.75 -5.47
CA TYR A 169 -13.02 24.65 -6.88
C TYR A 169 -12.69 25.96 -7.60
N SER A 170 -12.07 25.85 -8.78
CA SER A 170 -11.83 26.97 -9.68
C SER A 170 -13.00 27.12 -10.67
N PRO A 171 -13.83 28.18 -10.59
CA PRO A 171 -14.97 28.35 -11.50
C PRO A 171 -14.57 28.56 -12.96
N SER A 172 -13.35 29.07 -13.22
CA SER A 172 -12.87 29.34 -14.58
C SER A 172 -12.34 28.10 -15.28
N THR A 173 -11.74 27.15 -14.54
CA THR A 173 -11.08 25.97 -15.13
C THR A 173 -11.82 24.66 -14.85
N GLY A 174 -12.77 24.65 -13.91
CA GLY A 174 -13.45 23.44 -13.46
C GLY A 174 -12.58 22.51 -12.59
N ILE A 175 -11.36 22.95 -12.24
CA ILE A 175 -10.40 22.13 -11.47
C ILE A 175 -10.75 22.17 -9.99
N ILE A 176 -10.74 20.99 -9.35
CA ILE A 176 -10.85 20.83 -7.90
C ILE A 176 -9.46 20.48 -7.36
N LEU A 177 -8.95 21.27 -6.44
CA LEU A 177 -7.62 21.06 -5.87
C LEU A 177 -7.63 19.89 -4.87
N ASN A 178 -6.59 19.06 -4.92
CA ASN A 178 -6.38 17.98 -3.94
C ASN A 178 -6.08 18.54 -2.54
N ASN A 179 -5.97 17.65 -1.56
CA ASN A 179 -5.49 17.96 -0.21
C ASN A 179 -4.41 16.97 0.25
N GLU A 180 -3.55 16.54 -0.68
CA GLU A 180 -2.55 15.49 -0.46
C GLU A 180 -1.53 15.88 0.63
N ILE A 181 -1.28 17.19 0.83
CA ILE A 181 -0.44 17.70 1.94
C ILE A 181 -0.94 17.22 3.32
N TRP A 182 -2.23 16.87 3.45
CA TRP A 182 -2.78 16.27 4.67
C TRP A 182 -2.08 14.97 5.11
N ASP A 183 -1.45 14.26 4.18
CA ASP A 183 -0.72 13.03 4.49
C ASP A 183 0.55 13.28 5.32
N PHE A 184 1.10 14.50 5.32
CA PHE A 184 2.15 14.88 6.27
C PHE A 184 1.64 15.00 7.71
N CYS A 185 0.40 15.45 7.93
CA CYS A 185 -0.20 15.61 9.26
C CYS A 185 -0.37 14.29 10.02
N GLN A 186 -0.22 13.16 9.32
CA GLN A 186 -0.29 11.81 9.87
C GLN A 186 1.01 11.40 10.59
N CYS A 187 1.98 12.29 10.60
CA CYS A 187 3.22 12.11 11.31
C CYS A 187 3.12 12.61 12.76
N PRO A 188 3.40 11.78 13.77
CA PRO A 188 3.22 12.17 15.18
C PRO A 188 4.03 13.40 15.61
N LEU A 189 5.18 13.65 14.98
CA LEU A 189 6.01 14.81 15.26
C LEU A 189 5.34 16.15 14.91
N PHE A 190 4.38 16.13 13.98
CA PHE A 190 3.61 17.31 13.58
C PHE A 190 2.61 17.74 14.67
N GLN A 191 2.08 16.78 15.46
CA GLN A 191 1.12 17.10 16.53
C GLN A 191 1.78 17.61 17.82
N SER A 192 3.03 17.24 18.09
CA SER A 192 3.80 17.79 19.21
C SER A 192 4.47 19.14 18.91
N GLN A 193 4.47 19.58 17.64
CA GLN A 193 5.13 20.80 17.19
C GLN A 193 4.19 21.67 16.32
N LEU A 194 3.08 22.12 16.90
CA LEU A 194 2.49 23.40 16.49
C LEU A 194 3.06 24.53 17.37
N PRO A 195 4.24 25.11 17.08
CA PRO A 195 4.55 26.44 17.56
C PRO A 195 3.98 27.48 16.59
N SER A 196 3.36 28.51 17.16
CA SER A 196 3.14 29.80 16.52
C SER A 196 4.42 30.26 15.82
N SER A 197 4.33 30.57 14.52
CA SER A 197 5.34 31.26 13.70
C SER A 197 6.74 30.63 13.62
N SER A 198 7.10 30.23 12.39
CA SER A 198 8.45 30.28 11.82
C SER A 198 9.60 29.76 12.69
N GLN A 199 9.86 28.45 12.64
CA GLN A 199 11.21 27.93 12.89
C GLN A 199 11.55 26.83 11.89
N GLU A 200 12.70 26.99 11.23
CA GLU A 200 13.37 25.97 10.42
C GLU A 200 13.76 24.80 11.33
N VAL A 201 13.15 23.63 11.12
CA VAL A 201 13.48 22.43 11.90
C VAL A 201 14.66 21.74 11.25
N SER A 202 15.85 21.94 11.84
CA SER A 202 17.08 21.22 11.55
C SER A 202 17.01 19.73 11.93
N LEU A 203 17.63 18.89 11.11
CA LEU A 203 17.84 17.44 11.32
C LEU A 203 18.44 17.11 12.70
N ASP A 204 17.88 16.08 13.34
CA ASP A 204 18.56 15.31 14.37
C ASP A 204 19.66 14.43 13.71
N LYS A 205 20.88 14.46 14.27
CA LYS A 205 22.05 13.69 13.79
C LYS A 205 22.10 12.24 14.30
N THR A 206 21.01 11.70 14.86
CA THR A 206 20.98 10.43 15.60
C THR A 206 20.11 9.34 14.96
N GLY A 207 19.38 9.65 13.89
CA GLY A 207 18.49 8.69 13.23
C GLY A 207 17.10 8.61 13.87
N ALA A 208 16.69 9.66 14.58
CA ALA A 208 15.34 9.84 15.11
C ALA A 208 14.31 10.08 13.97
N PRO A 209 12.99 9.90 14.22
CA PRO A 209 11.98 10.12 13.19
C PRO A 209 12.05 11.52 12.59
N TYR A 210 11.98 11.58 11.28
CA TYR A 210 12.03 12.79 10.48
C TYR A 210 10.63 13.05 9.92
N CYS A 211 10.04 14.20 10.26
CA CYS A 211 8.79 14.65 9.65
C CYS A 211 8.64 16.18 9.61
N PRO A 212 9.61 16.91 9.05
CA PRO A 212 9.35 18.29 8.71
C PRO A 212 8.49 18.34 7.43
N CYS A 213 7.38 19.05 7.47
CA CYS A 213 6.69 19.51 6.26
C CYS A 213 7.57 20.57 5.59
N VAL A 214 8.60 20.14 4.86
CA VAL A 214 9.49 21.07 4.16
C VAL A 214 8.87 21.48 2.83
N ALA A 215 8.96 22.77 2.50
CA ALA A 215 8.53 23.27 1.21
C ALA A 215 9.16 22.45 0.07
N GLY A 216 8.35 22.07 -0.91
CA GLY A 216 8.79 21.27 -2.05
C GLY A 216 8.83 19.76 -1.82
N GLU A 217 8.68 19.23 -0.61
CA GLU A 217 8.61 17.77 -0.37
C GLU A 217 7.29 17.15 -0.84
N ARG A 218 7.34 15.87 -1.24
CA ARG A 218 6.16 15.05 -1.51
C ARG A 218 5.71 14.30 -0.26
N PRO A 219 4.41 14.30 0.07
CA PRO A 219 3.90 13.55 1.21
C PRO A 219 4.03 12.02 1.01
N PRO A 220 4.10 11.25 2.11
CA PRO A 220 4.02 9.79 2.06
C PRO A 220 2.66 9.36 1.49
N SER A 221 2.66 8.38 0.59
CA SER A 221 1.43 7.89 -0.04
C SER A 221 1.29 6.38 0.07
N SER A 222 0.05 5.90 0.23
CA SER A 222 -0.28 4.47 0.14
C SER A 222 -0.44 3.98 -1.31
N MET A 223 -0.42 4.88 -2.29
CA MET A 223 -0.45 4.51 -3.71
C MET A 223 0.80 3.72 -4.08
N MET A 224 0.61 2.59 -4.77
CA MET A 224 1.71 1.71 -5.19
C MET A 224 1.33 0.90 -6.45
N PRO A 225 1.08 1.58 -7.58
CA PRO A 225 0.88 0.89 -8.86
C PRO A 225 2.03 -0.10 -9.11
N SER A 226 1.74 -1.39 -9.25
CA SER A 226 2.76 -2.44 -9.18
C SER A 226 2.69 -3.39 -10.36
N ILE A 227 3.86 -3.89 -10.76
CA ILE A 227 4.00 -4.86 -11.85
C ILE A 227 4.85 -6.02 -11.33
N LEU A 228 4.35 -7.24 -11.44
CA LEU A 228 5.11 -8.45 -11.14
C LEU A 228 5.41 -9.16 -12.46
N ILE A 229 6.67 -9.55 -12.66
CA ILE A 229 7.12 -10.27 -13.86
C ILE A 229 7.73 -11.59 -13.40
N SER A 230 7.27 -12.71 -13.95
CA SER A 230 7.84 -14.02 -13.65
C SER A 230 9.30 -14.10 -14.14
N ARG A 231 10.12 -14.92 -13.48
CA ARG A 231 11.55 -15.09 -13.85
C ARG A 231 11.74 -15.60 -15.28
N ASP A 232 10.84 -16.47 -15.73
CA ASP A 232 10.81 -16.98 -17.11
C ASP A 232 10.22 -15.97 -18.12
N LYS A 233 9.76 -14.81 -17.63
CA LYS A 233 9.13 -13.71 -18.39
C LYS A 233 7.87 -14.10 -19.14
N LYS A 234 7.25 -15.23 -18.81
CA LYS A 234 6.02 -15.72 -19.45
C LYS A 234 4.75 -15.17 -18.82
N SER A 235 4.82 -14.70 -17.57
CA SER A 235 3.67 -14.18 -16.85
C SER A 235 3.94 -12.78 -16.30
N LYS A 236 2.94 -11.92 -16.39
CA LYS A 236 2.97 -10.55 -15.86
C LYS A 236 1.69 -10.28 -15.07
N LEU A 237 1.79 -9.68 -13.91
CA LEU A 237 0.66 -9.18 -13.14
C LEU A 237 0.78 -7.68 -12.98
N VAL A 238 -0.15 -6.95 -13.56
CA VAL A 238 -0.32 -5.50 -13.42
C VAL A 238 -1.38 -5.30 -12.37
N ILE A 239 -1.08 -4.63 -11.27
CA ILE A 239 -2.01 -4.55 -10.16
C ILE A 239 -1.82 -3.26 -9.37
N GLY A 240 -2.95 -2.74 -8.88
CA GLY A 240 -2.95 -1.70 -7.87
C GLY A 240 -4.34 -1.54 -7.28
N GLY A 241 -4.38 -0.82 -6.17
CA GLY A 241 -5.59 -0.60 -5.40
C GLY A 241 -5.97 0.88 -5.33
N SER A 242 -7.18 1.11 -4.86
CA SER A 242 -7.69 2.43 -4.50
C SER A 242 -8.36 2.37 -3.12
N GLY A 243 -8.41 3.48 -2.38
CA GLY A 243 -9.07 3.53 -1.06
C GLY A 243 -8.11 3.79 0.11
N GLY A 244 -7.12 4.66 -0.08
CA GLY A 244 -6.27 5.14 1.01
C GLY A 244 -5.39 4.06 1.63
N GLU A 245 -5.38 3.99 2.97
CA GLU A 245 -4.57 3.02 3.72
C GLU A 245 -4.88 1.56 3.36
N MET A 246 -6.09 1.26 2.87
CA MET A 246 -6.49 -0.07 2.45
C MET A 246 -5.82 -0.52 1.14
N ILE A 247 -5.25 0.41 0.34
CA ILE A 247 -4.56 0.10 -0.92
C ILE A 247 -3.49 -0.97 -0.67
N VAL A 248 -2.69 -0.78 0.39
CA VAL A 248 -1.60 -1.69 0.75
C VAL A 248 -2.10 -3.11 1.03
N SER A 249 -3.05 -3.22 1.97
CA SER A 249 -3.59 -4.51 2.41
C SER A 249 -4.29 -5.26 1.27
N SER A 250 -5.16 -4.58 0.53
CA SER A 250 -5.96 -5.18 -0.54
C SER A 250 -5.11 -5.67 -1.70
N THR A 251 -4.13 -4.88 -2.13
CA THR A 251 -3.21 -5.27 -3.20
C THR A 251 -2.34 -6.44 -2.76
N ALA A 252 -1.82 -6.43 -1.52
CA ALA A 252 -1.04 -7.54 -0.98
C ALA A 252 -1.86 -8.83 -0.94
N LEU A 253 -3.10 -8.77 -0.45
CA LEU A 253 -4.01 -9.92 -0.42
C LEU A 253 -4.33 -10.44 -1.83
N ALA A 254 -4.63 -9.56 -2.79
CA ALA A 254 -4.89 -9.98 -4.16
C ALA A 254 -3.67 -10.68 -4.80
N ILE A 255 -2.45 -10.18 -4.55
CA ILE A 255 -1.21 -10.82 -4.98
C ILE A 255 -1.05 -12.20 -4.34
N MET A 256 -1.24 -12.32 -3.01
CA MET A 256 -1.13 -13.61 -2.31
C MET A 256 -2.19 -14.61 -2.76
N ASN A 257 -3.43 -14.16 -2.92
CA ASN A 257 -4.54 -14.97 -3.40
C ASN A 257 -4.22 -15.58 -4.78
N LYS A 258 -3.73 -14.74 -5.71
CA LYS A 258 -3.39 -15.16 -7.07
C LYS A 258 -2.12 -16.03 -7.13
N LEU A 259 -1.06 -15.65 -6.42
CA LEU A 259 0.26 -16.28 -6.58
C LEU A 259 0.51 -17.44 -5.60
N TRP A 260 -0.07 -17.42 -4.41
CA TRP A 260 0.25 -18.40 -3.35
C TRP A 260 -0.93 -19.31 -3.02
N PHE A 261 -2.14 -18.76 -2.95
CA PHE A 261 -3.33 -19.55 -2.59
C PHE A 261 -4.00 -20.24 -3.79
N GLY A 262 -3.49 -20.02 -5.01
CA GLY A 262 -3.93 -20.72 -6.22
C GLY A 262 -5.26 -20.24 -6.78
N TYR A 263 -5.70 -19.02 -6.44
CA TYR A 263 -6.95 -18.49 -6.95
C TYR A 263 -6.76 -17.94 -8.37
N ASP A 264 -7.79 -18.00 -9.21
CA ASP A 264 -7.81 -17.21 -10.44
C ASP A 264 -7.89 -15.70 -10.12
N LEU A 265 -7.64 -14.83 -11.11
CA LEU A 265 -7.58 -13.39 -10.89
C LEU A 265 -8.90 -12.82 -10.35
N LYS A 266 -10.02 -13.33 -10.85
CA LYS A 266 -11.37 -12.91 -10.50
C LYS A 266 -11.66 -13.19 -9.02
N ASN A 267 -11.39 -14.42 -8.58
CA ASN A 267 -11.57 -14.85 -7.21
C ASN A 267 -10.53 -14.20 -6.27
N ALA A 268 -9.31 -13.97 -6.74
CA ALA A 268 -8.27 -13.28 -5.97
C ALA A 268 -8.66 -11.85 -5.56
N ILE A 269 -9.36 -11.12 -6.43
CA ILE A 269 -9.84 -9.76 -6.17
C ILE A 269 -11.17 -9.74 -5.41
N ARG A 270 -12.04 -10.73 -5.66
CA ARG A 270 -13.37 -10.78 -5.05
C ARG A 270 -13.40 -11.26 -3.61
N GLU A 271 -12.32 -11.85 -3.12
CA GLU A 271 -12.30 -12.26 -1.72
C GLU A 271 -12.62 -11.07 -0.80
N PRO A 272 -13.33 -11.33 0.32
CA PRO A 272 -13.68 -10.31 1.28
C PRO A 272 -12.47 -9.48 1.74
N ILE A 273 -12.65 -8.16 1.80
CA ILE A 273 -11.58 -7.26 2.24
C ILE A 273 -11.20 -7.57 3.68
N PHE A 274 -9.89 -7.60 3.90
CA PHE A 274 -9.25 -7.75 5.19
C PHE A 274 -8.16 -6.69 5.30
N HIS A 275 -8.30 -5.77 6.25
CA HIS A 275 -7.39 -4.65 6.41
C HIS A 275 -7.01 -4.47 7.87
N VAL A 276 -5.77 -4.07 8.12
CA VAL A 276 -5.30 -3.67 9.45
C VAL A 276 -5.05 -2.17 9.42
N ASN A 277 -5.76 -1.42 10.25
CA ASN A 277 -5.62 0.04 10.32
C ASN A 277 -4.41 0.47 11.17
N GLY A 278 -4.15 1.78 11.24
CA GLY A 278 -3.07 2.35 12.07
C GLY A 278 -3.17 2.08 13.58
N LYS A 279 -4.33 1.64 14.08
CA LYS A 279 -4.54 1.25 15.49
C LYS A 279 -4.36 -0.25 15.75
N ALA A 280 -3.88 -1.00 14.76
CA ALA A 280 -3.75 -2.45 14.80
C ALA A 280 -5.10 -3.20 14.94
N GLU A 281 -6.22 -2.55 14.59
CA GLU A 281 -7.54 -3.17 14.50
C GLU A 281 -7.74 -3.78 13.11
N ILE A 282 -8.39 -4.93 13.05
CA ILE A 282 -8.74 -5.60 11.80
C ILE A 282 -10.11 -5.11 11.35
N LYS A 283 -10.20 -4.52 10.16
CA LYS A 283 -11.44 -4.16 9.48
C LYS A 283 -11.74 -5.19 8.41
N VAL A 284 -12.94 -5.78 8.45
CA VAL A 284 -13.41 -6.78 7.48
C VAL A 284 -14.76 -6.43 6.88
N GLU A 285 -15.05 -6.96 5.69
CA GLU A 285 -16.36 -6.80 5.04
C GLU A 285 -17.51 -7.51 5.75
N LYS A 286 -18.75 -7.06 5.48
CA LYS A 286 -19.97 -7.64 6.06
C LYS A 286 -20.12 -9.15 5.79
N ASN A 287 -19.68 -9.60 4.61
CA ASN A 287 -19.75 -11.00 4.18
C ASN A 287 -18.49 -11.80 4.52
N PHE A 288 -17.57 -11.26 5.33
CA PHE A 288 -16.41 -12.00 5.82
C PHE A 288 -16.85 -13.20 6.67
N SER A 289 -16.17 -14.34 6.52
CA SER A 289 -16.50 -15.58 7.24
C SER A 289 -16.44 -15.35 8.74
N LYS A 290 -17.55 -15.69 9.41
CA LYS A 290 -17.68 -15.52 10.86
C LYS A 290 -16.75 -16.46 11.61
N GLU A 291 -16.51 -17.65 11.09
CA GLU A 291 -15.60 -18.64 11.68
C GLU A 291 -14.16 -18.12 11.70
N ILE A 292 -13.73 -17.42 10.65
CA ILE A 292 -12.39 -16.81 10.60
C ILE A 292 -12.32 -15.62 11.57
N GLU A 293 -13.34 -14.78 11.58
CA GLU A 293 -13.44 -13.64 12.51
C GLU A 293 -13.40 -14.07 13.97
N ASP A 294 -14.17 -15.09 14.35
CA ASP A 294 -14.21 -15.64 15.70
C ASP A 294 -12.86 -16.25 16.08
N GLY A 295 -12.22 -17.02 15.17
CA GLY A 295 -10.88 -17.55 15.39
C GLY A 295 -9.79 -16.47 15.55
N LEU A 296 -9.92 -15.32 14.88
CA LEU A 296 -9.03 -14.18 15.08
C LEU A 296 -9.28 -13.49 16.43
N ARG A 297 -10.54 -13.37 16.85
CA ARG A 297 -10.91 -12.84 18.18
C ARG A 297 -10.41 -13.73 19.31
N GLU A 298 -10.47 -15.05 19.16
CA GLU A 298 -9.92 -16.01 20.11
C GLU A 298 -8.41 -15.82 20.31
N ARG A 299 -7.70 -15.37 19.27
CA ARG A 299 -6.28 -14.99 19.34
C ARG A 299 -6.07 -13.56 19.83
N GLY A 300 -7.11 -12.86 20.26
CA GLY A 300 -7.03 -11.52 20.82
C GLY A 300 -7.00 -10.37 19.81
N HIS A 301 -7.26 -10.63 18.52
CA HIS A 301 -7.40 -9.53 17.56
C HIS A 301 -8.71 -8.76 17.77
N GLN A 302 -8.63 -7.44 17.68
CA GLN A 302 -9.81 -6.58 17.59
C GLN A 302 -10.32 -6.61 16.15
N VAL A 303 -11.43 -7.31 15.90
CA VAL A 303 -12.03 -7.42 14.56
C VAL A 303 -13.35 -6.68 14.52
N GLU A 304 -13.45 -5.72 13.60
CA GLU A 304 -14.64 -4.93 13.35
C GLU A 304 -15.13 -5.11 11.91
N ARG A 305 -16.44 -5.35 11.78
CA ARG A 305 -17.11 -5.33 10.48
C ARG A 305 -17.41 -3.89 10.10
N ASN A 306 -16.84 -3.41 9.02
CA ASN A 306 -17.17 -2.08 8.50
C ASN A 306 -18.26 -2.17 7.43
N GLY A 307 -19.18 -1.21 7.46
CA GLY A 307 -20.37 -1.26 6.62
C GLY A 307 -20.14 -0.84 5.16
N LEU A 308 -19.08 -0.06 4.91
CA LEU A 308 -18.81 0.54 3.61
C LEU A 308 -17.31 0.43 3.28
N PHE A 309 -16.96 -0.52 2.41
CA PHE A 309 -15.64 -0.60 1.81
C PHE A 309 -15.69 -0.02 0.41
N LEU A 310 -15.02 1.11 0.20
CA LEU A 310 -14.76 1.68 -1.13
C LEU A 310 -13.32 1.41 -1.56
N ASN A 311 -12.73 0.34 -1.05
CA ASN A 311 -11.47 -0.16 -1.56
C ASN A 311 -11.75 -1.07 -2.77
N VAL A 312 -10.93 -0.91 -3.81
CA VAL A 312 -11.00 -1.75 -5.01
C VAL A 312 -9.62 -2.03 -5.53
N VAL A 313 -9.43 -3.22 -6.09
CA VAL A 313 -8.23 -3.61 -6.82
C VAL A 313 -8.55 -3.71 -8.31
N GLN A 314 -7.67 -3.20 -9.16
CA GLN A 314 -7.77 -3.35 -10.62
C GLN A 314 -6.53 -4.08 -11.08
N ALA A 315 -6.71 -5.16 -11.84
CA ALA A 315 -5.58 -5.98 -12.25
C ALA A 315 -5.73 -6.57 -13.65
N ILE A 316 -4.57 -6.78 -14.27
CA ILE A 316 -4.42 -7.55 -15.51
C ILE A 316 -3.35 -8.60 -15.27
N TYR A 317 -3.69 -9.86 -15.46
CA TYR A 317 -2.77 -10.99 -15.46
C TYR A 317 -2.57 -11.49 -16.89
N GLN A 318 -1.32 -11.49 -17.35
CA GLN A 318 -0.90 -12.09 -18.59
C GLN A 318 -0.21 -13.42 -18.29
N GLU A 319 -0.58 -14.47 -19.01
CA GLU A 319 0.07 -15.78 -18.99
C GLU A 319 0.26 -16.27 -20.43
N GLY A 320 1.49 -16.16 -20.94
CA GLY A 320 1.77 -16.32 -22.37
C GLY A 320 0.97 -15.31 -23.20
N GLU A 321 0.16 -15.81 -24.12
CA GLU A 321 -0.72 -15.00 -24.97
C GLU A 321 -2.08 -14.70 -24.30
N CYS A 322 -2.43 -15.38 -23.20
CA CYS A 322 -3.71 -15.20 -22.54
C CYS A 322 -3.68 -13.97 -21.62
N LEU A 323 -4.71 -13.13 -21.73
CA LEU A 323 -4.94 -11.98 -20.86
C LEU A 323 -6.20 -12.19 -20.03
N TYR A 324 -6.07 -11.94 -18.73
CA TYR A 324 -7.17 -11.95 -17.78
C TYR A 324 -7.21 -10.56 -17.13
N ALA A 325 -8.28 -9.81 -17.32
CA ALA A 325 -8.49 -8.52 -16.67
C ALA A 325 -9.67 -8.62 -15.71
N GLU A 326 -9.52 -8.07 -14.50
CA GLU A 326 -10.61 -8.00 -13.53
C GLU A 326 -10.66 -6.61 -12.90
N SER A 327 -11.86 -6.06 -12.88
CA SER A 327 -12.21 -4.85 -12.15
C SER A 327 -13.01 -5.21 -10.92
N ASP A 328 -12.59 -4.75 -9.74
CA ASP A 328 -13.33 -4.99 -8.52
C ASP A 328 -14.72 -4.31 -8.56
N LYS A 329 -15.75 -5.14 -8.41
CA LYS A 329 -17.16 -4.77 -8.52
C LYS A 329 -17.65 -3.86 -7.40
N ARG A 330 -16.91 -3.68 -6.30
CA ARG A 330 -17.31 -2.84 -5.17
C ARG A 330 -17.49 -1.36 -5.55
N LYS A 331 -16.83 -0.89 -6.61
CA LYS A 331 -17.06 0.45 -7.22
C LYS A 331 -17.75 0.41 -8.58
N LEU A 332 -18.33 -0.73 -8.97
CA LEU A 332 -19.00 -0.90 -10.27
C LEU A 332 -18.08 -0.59 -11.47
N GLY A 333 -16.77 -0.78 -11.32
CA GLY A 333 -15.83 -0.69 -12.43
C GLY A 333 -15.98 -1.87 -13.38
N GLU A 334 -15.51 -1.69 -14.61
CA GLU A 334 -15.53 -2.72 -15.64
C GLU A 334 -14.14 -2.94 -16.22
N ALA A 335 -13.83 -4.20 -16.53
CA ALA A 335 -12.67 -4.56 -17.33
C ALA A 335 -13.12 -4.70 -18.80
N SER A 336 -12.37 -4.10 -19.71
CA SER A 336 -12.67 -4.13 -21.15
C SER A 336 -11.38 -4.30 -21.95
N GLY A 337 -11.49 -4.92 -23.12
CA GLY A 337 -10.39 -5.19 -24.05
C GLY A 337 -10.92 -5.38 -25.46
N TYR A 338 -10.03 -5.29 -26.45
CA TYR A 338 -10.36 -5.41 -27.87
C TYR A 338 -9.32 -6.27 -28.60
#